data_AF-A0A933CSG5-F1
#
_entry.id   AF-A0A933CSG5-F1
#
_cell.length_a   1.000
_cell.length_b   1.000
_cell.length_c   1.000
_cell.angle_alpha   90.00
_cell.angle_beta   90.00
_cell.angle_gamma   90.00
#
_symmetry.space_group_name_H-M   'P 1'
#
loop_
_entity.id
_entity.type
_entity.pdbx_description
1 polymer ?
#
loop_
_entity_poly.entity_id
_entity_poly.type
_entity_poly.pdbx_seq_one_letter_code
_entity_poly.pdbx_strand_id
1 'polypeptide(L)' 'MACIRKRRGKYVVDYRDNLGKRRWITHDTRKDAEKELGKILGREKRTVDGKVTVKERAA' A
#
# COMPACT_ATOMS: atom_id res chain seq x y z
N MET A 1 3.43 -4.98 -1.32
CA MET A 1 4.44 -4.70 -0.27
C MET A 1 4.75 -3.21 -0.32
N ALA A 2 4.41 -2.49 0.75
CA ALA A 2 4.53 -1.04 0.83
C ALA A 2 5.52 -0.65 1.94
N CYS A 3 6.36 0.35 1.71
CA CYS A 3 7.50 0.71 2.56
C CYS A 3 7.64 2.23 2.70
N ILE A 4 8.12 2.68 3.86
CA ILE A 4 8.49 4.09 4.08
C ILE A 4 10.02 4.21 4.06
N ARG A 5 10.55 5.14 3.27
CA ARG A 5 11.98 5.43 3.16
C ARG A 5 12.25 6.91 3.35
N LYS A 6 13.26 7.27 4.14
CA LYS A 6 13.71 8.66 4.28
C LYS A 6 14.66 9.04 3.13
N ARG A 7 14.36 10.11 2.39
CA ARG A 7 15.14 10.63 1.26
C ARG A 7 15.23 12.15 1.36
N ARG A 8 16.45 12.71 1.39
CA ARG A 8 16.68 14.18 1.39
C ARG A 8 15.83 14.93 2.42
N GLY A 9 15.74 14.41 3.64
CA GLY A 9 14.93 15.00 4.72
C GLY A 9 13.43 14.68 4.69
N LYS A 10 12.90 14.14 3.58
CA LYS A 10 11.49 13.77 3.43
C LYS A 10 11.26 12.27 3.62
N TYR A 11 10.02 11.89 3.93
CA TYR A 11 9.56 10.51 4.04
C TYR A 11 8.81 10.11 2.78
N VAL A 12 9.25 9.05 2.13
CA VAL A 12 8.68 8.54 0.88
C VAL A 12 7.96 7.24 1.16
N VAL A 13 6.65 7.21 0.93
CA VAL A 13 5.83 6.00 0.93
C VAL A 13 5.90 5.39 -0.46
N ASP A 14 6.58 4.26 -0.59
CA ASP A 14 6.68 3.47 -1.83
C ASP A 14 5.73 2.29 -1.74
N TYR A 15 4.78 2.20 -2.68
CA TYR A 15 3.80 1.13 -2.71
C TYR A 15 3.44 0.76 -4.14
N ARG A 16 2.79 -0.39 -4.31
CA ARG A 16 2.17 -0.78 -5.58
C ARG A 16 0.67 -0.55 -5.48
N ASP A 17 0.08 0.02 -6.52
CA ASP A 17 -1.37 0.14 -6.61
C ASP A 17 -2.01 -1.21 -7.04
N ASN A 18 -3.34 -1.26 -7.03
CA ASN A 18 -4.12 -2.45 -7.39
C ASN A 18 -3.89 -2.90 -8.84
N LEU A 19 -3.34 -2.04 -9.70
CA LEU A 19 -2.98 -2.35 -11.08
C LEU A 19 -1.51 -2.82 -11.19
N GLY A 20 -0.84 -3.03 -10.06
CA GLY A 20 0.55 -3.44 -9.97
C GLY A 20 1.56 -2.34 -10.29
N LYS A 21 1.12 -1.09 -10.50
CA LYS A 21 2.00 0.04 -10.82
C LYS A 21 2.64 0.58 -9.55
N ARG A 22 3.92 0.89 -9.63
CA ARG A 22 4.67 1.47 -8.52
C ARG A 22 4.31 2.95 -8.38
N ARG A 23 3.96 3.36 -7.17
CA ARG A 23 3.65 4.74 -6.79
C ARG A 23 4.54 5.15 -5.62
N TRP A 24 4.89 6.42 -5.59
CA TRP A 24 5.55 7.04 -4.45
C TRP A 24 4.79 8.29 -4.03
N ILE A 25 4.68 8.49 -2.72
CA ILE A 25 4.13 9.71 -2.11
C ILE A 25 5.17 10.24 -1.14
N THR A 26 5.42 11.55 -1.18
CA THR A 26 6.38 12.20 -0.30
C THR A 26 5.67 13.02 0.77
N HIS A 27 6.11 12.86 2.02
CA HIS A 27 5.65 13.60 3.19
C HIS A 27 6.84 14.23 3.92
N ASP A 28 6.61 15.33 4.62
CA ASP A 28 7.64 15.98 5.44
C ASP A 28 7.82 15.32 6.81
N THR A 29 6.77 14.68 7.34
CA THR A 29 6.83 13.96 8.63
C THR A 29 6.66 12.45 8.48
N ARG A 30 7.26 11.71 9.41
CA ARG A 30 7.11 10.25 9.48
C ARG A 30 5.68 9.83 9.79
N LYS A 31 5.02 10.55 10.71
CA LYS A 31 3.64 10.25 11.13
C LYS A 31 2.67 10.35 9.95
N ASP A 32 2.83 11.35 9.09
CA ASP A 32 1.99 11.48 7.89
C ASP A 32 2.23 10.33 6.91
N ALA A 33 3.49 9.94 6.70
CA ALA A 33 3.82 8.79 5.87
C ALA A 33 3.26 7.47 6.42
N GLU A 34 3.29 7.26 7.74
CA GLU A 34 2.72 6.09 8.40
C GLU A 34 1.19 6.08 8.31
N LYS A 35 0.54 7.23 8.45
CA LYS A 35 -0.91 7.38 8.29
C LYS A 35 -1.34 7.08 6.86
N GLU A 36 -0.64 7.60 5.85
CA GLU A 36 -0.93 7.28 4.44
C GLU A 36 -0.65 5.81 4.11
N LEU A 37 0.46 5.25 4.59
CA LEU A 37 0.73 3.82 4.43
C LEU A 37 -0.42 2.97 5.02
N GLY A 38 -0.90 3.31 6.21
CA GLY A 38 -2.04 2.63 6.84
C GLY A 38 -3.32 2.74 6.02
N LYS A 39 -3.61 3.90 5.41
CA LYS A 39 -4.75 4.08 4.50
C LYS A 39 -4.60 3.24 3.23
N ILE A 40 -3.41 3.20 2.65
CA ILE A 40 -3.13 2.44 1.42
C ILE A 40 -3.33 0.93 1.68
N LEU A 41 -2.75 0.41 2.76
CA LEU A 41 -2.90 -0.99 3.16
C LEU A 41 -4.35 -1.33 3.56
N GLY A 42 -5.05 -0.40 4.23
CA GLY A 42 -6.46 -0.56 4.59
C GLY A 42 -7.41 -0.48 3.40
N ARG A 43 -7.07 0.32 2.37
CA ARG A 43 -7.81 0.42 1.10
C ARG A 43 -7.57 -0.82 0.24
N GLU A 44 -6.35 -1.35 0.24
CA GLU A 44 -6.02 -2.62 -0.40
C GLU A 44 -6.95 -3.73 0.12
N LYS A 45 -7.10 -3.87 1.45
CA LYS A 45 -8.03 -4.85 2.05
C LYS A 45 -9.51 -4.68 1.64
N ARG A 46 -9.99 -3.44 1.43
CA ARG A 46 -11.40 -3.20 1.03
C ARG A 46 -11.69 -3.43 -0.44
N THR A 47 -10.68 -3.50 -1.29
CA THR A 47 -10.90 -3.65 -2.75
C THR A 47 -10.81 -5.11 -3.20
N VAL A 48 -10.50 -6.05 -2.28
CA VAL A 48 -10.46 -7.51 -2.56
C VAL A 48 -11.85 -8.15 -2.48
N ASP A 49 -12.90 -7.47 -2.96
CA ASP A 49 -14.29 -7.95 -2.95
C ASP A 49 -14.91 -7.94 -4.36
N GLY A 50 -14.10 -8.18 -5.39
CA GLY A 50 -14.54 -8.01 -6.78
C GLY A 50 -14.44 -9.21 -7.72
N LYS A 51 -13.68 -10.26 -7.39
CA LYS A 51 -13.52 -11.53 -8.16
C LYS A 51 -12.35 -12.37 -7.60
N VAL A 52 -12.41 -12.80 -6.34
CA VAL A 52 -11.54 -13.91 -5.89
C VAL A 52 -12.40 -15.16 -5.85
N THR A 53 -12.44 -15.90 -6.95
CA THR A 53 -12.93 -17.27 -6.93
C THR A 53 -11.84 -18.13 -6.30
N VAL A 54 -11.87 -18.26 -4.97
CA VAL A 54 -11.08 -19.30 -4.28
C VAL A 54 -11.72 -20.63 -4.64
N LYS A 55 -11.12 -21.37 -5.58
CA LYS A 55 -11.51 -22.76 -5.83
C LYS A 55 -10.85 -23.59 -4.73
N GLU A 56 -11.62 -23.92 -3.68
CA GLU A 56 -11.20 -24.89 -2.68
C GLU A 56 -10.75 -26.18 -3.39
N ARG A 57 -9.50 -26.58 -3.16
CA ARG A 57 -9.04 -27.93 -3.48
C ARG A 57 -9.45 -28.81 -2.31
N ALA A 58 -10.46 -29.65 -2.53
CA ALA A 58 -10.71 -30.81 -1.71
C ALA A 58 -9.55 -31.80 -1.87
N ALA A 59 -9.01 -32.26 -0.74
CA ALA A 59 -8.13 -33.42 -0.65
C ALA A 59 -8.93 -34.57 -0.02
#